data_AF-A0AAP0MHL4-F1
#
_entry.id   AF-A0AAP0MHL4-F1
#
_cell.length_a   1.000
_cell.length_b   1.000
_cell.length_c   1.000
_cell.angle_alpha   90.00
_cell.angle_beta   90.00
_cell.angle_gamma   90.00
#
_symmetry.space_group_name_H-M   'P 1'
#
loop_
_entity.id
_entity.type
_entity.pdbx_description
1 polymer ?
#
loop_
_entity_poly.entity_id
_entity_poly.type
_entity_poly.pdbx_seq_one_letter_code
_entity_poly.pdbx_strand_id
1 'polypeptide(L)'
;MSKRKRLDSNAPSDSLTDHERLIYDVIRSKQDMGIWTRDMKRELKVNLPDNIVTKSIKSLQNKSLIKEVVNIHNKGKKHLMAVEFEPSKEISGGAWYSEGSLDTEFIKVVKSQCLKQIIKVKVATLEGISDSIKRSGAFKVDLTKQQTEEIVRALVLDNQIMEVKSNGSGEFTNIPVGKVCYKNVSKGGGGGEPKTGSLASVPCGVCPQINICTPDGVISPKTCVYYTKWEAFRLWEKQPRKRWWTKRK
;
A
#
# COMPACT_ATOMS: atom_id res chain seq x y z
N MET A 1 -0.15 -3.93 -52.17
CA MET A 1 -0.96 -5.04 -51.62
C MET A 1 -0.02 -6.13 -51.13
N SER A 2 0.39 -6.07 -49.86
CA SER A 2 1.36 -7.02 -49.29
C SER A 2 0.64 -8.11 -48.50
N LYS A 3 0.67 -9.33 -49.04
CA LYS A 3 0.38 -10.58 -48.32
C LYS A 3 1.49 -10.84 -47.29
N ARG A 4 1.07 -11.47 -46.17
CA ARG A 4 1.79 -12.25 -45.13
C ARG A 4 1.49 -11.66 -43.74
N LYS A 5 1.14 -12.42 -42.70
CA LYS A 5 1.47 -13.81 -42.40
C LYS A 5 0.39 -14.37 -41.43
N ARG A 6 -0.23 -15.50 -41.79
CA ARG A 6 -1.06 -16.31 -40.90
C ARG A 6 -0.14 -16.84 -39.79
N LEU A 7 -0.42 -16.52 -38.53
CA LEU A 7 0.22 -17.16 -37.38
C LEU A 7 -0.65 -18.36 -37.00
N ASP A 8 -0.22 -19.55 -37.40
CA ASP A 8 -0.73 -20.81 -36.86
C ASP A 8 0.31 -21.37 -35.89
N SER A 9 -0.19 -22.14 -34.92
CA SER A 9 0.50 -23.20 -34.15
C SER A 9 1.01 -22.83 -32.76
N ASN A 10 0.06 -22.68 -31.83
CA ASN A 10 0.11 -23.38 -30.54
C ASN A 10 -1.33 -23.50 -30.03
N ALA A 11 -2.04 -24.48 -30.57
CA ALA A 11 -3.37 -24.87 -30.11
C ALA A 11 -3.23 -26.26 -29.45
N PRO A 12 -3.63 -26.44 -28.18
CA PRO A 12 -3.87 -27.78 -27.65
C PRO A 12 -5.24 -28.22 -28.16
N SER A 13 -5.33 -28.51 -29.46
CA SER A 13 -6.59 -28.61 -30.20
C SER A 13 -7.13 -30.03 -30.36
N ASP A 14 -6.98 -30.94 -29.39
CA ASP A 14 -7.52 -32.31 -29.54
C ASP A 14 -8.40 -32.84 -28.39
N SER A 15 -8.84 -31.97 -27.45
CA SER A 15 -9.86 -32.40 -26.47
C SER A 15 -10.77 -31.28 -25.98
N LEU A 16 -10.91 -30.19 -26.74
CA LEU A 16 -11.74 -29.06 -26.35
C LEU A 16 -13.03 -29.06 -27.17
N THR A 17 -14.15 -29.05 -26.45
CA THR A 17 -15.50 -28.90 -27.02
C THR A 17 -15.60 -27.55 -27.73
N ASP A 18 -16.43 -27.42 -28.77
CA ASP A 18 -16.56 -26.16 -29.53
C ASP A 18 -16.86 -24.95 -28.64
N HIS A 19 -17.64 -25.15 -27.58
CA HIS A 19 -17.94 -24.13 -26.57
C HIS A 19 -16.72 -23.73 -25.72
N GLU A 20 -15.83 -24.68 -25.40
CA GLU A 20 -14.60 -24.41 -24.65
C GLU A 20 -13.60 -23.61 -25.48
N ARG A 21 -13.50 -23.90 -26.79
CA ARG A 21 -12.65 -23.14 -27.73
C ARG A 21 -13.12 -21.68 -27.85
N LEU A 22 -14.42 -21.46 -28.01
CA LEU A 22 -14.99 -20.10 -28.08
C LEU A 22 -14.74 -19.31 -26.79
N ILE A 23 -14.90 -19.95 -25.62
CA ILE A 23 -14.62 -19.31 -24.32
C ILE A 23 -13.13 -18.98 -24.19
N TYR A 24 -12.26 -19.91 -24.59
CA TYR A 24 -10.81 -19.70 -24.56
C TYR A 24 -10.37 -18.55 -25.47
N ASP A 25 -10.89 -18.47 -26.70
CA ASP A 25 -10.54 -17.42 -27.66
C ASP A 25 -10.96 -16.02 -27.17
N VAL A 26 -12.13 -15.90 -26.53
CA VAL A 26 -12.57 -14.64 -25.93
C VAL A 26 -11.67 -14.24 -24.76
N ILE A 27 -11.29 -15.18 -23.89
CA ILE A 27 -10.39 -14.89 -22.77
C ILE A 27 -9.00 -14.50 -23.30
N ARG A 28 -8.52 -15.19 -24.33
CA ARG A 28 -7.25 -14.89 -25.02
C ARG A 28 -7.26 -13.51 -25.66
N SER A 29 -8.39 -13.09 -26.21
CA SER A 29 -8.54 -11.76 -26.84
C SER A 29 -8.35 -10.59 -25.87
N LYS A 30 -8.61 -10.80 -24.56
CA LYS A 30 -8.46 -9.79 -23.51
C LYS A 30 -7.08 -9.78 -22.84
N GLN A 31 -6.19 -10.70 -23.24
CA GLN A 31 -4.77 -10.75 -22.89
C GLN A 31 -4.48 -10.50 -21.40
N ASP A 32 -3.91 -9.35 -21.07
CA ASP A 32 -3.32 -8.94 -19.79
C ASP A 32 -4.35 -8.34 -18.81
N MET A 33 -5.52 -7.91 -19.30
CA MET A 33 -6.59 -7.33 -18.49
C MET A 33 -7.58 -8.38 -17.96
N GLY A 34 -7.50 -9.62 -18.46
CA GLY A 34 -8.45 -10.68 -18.15
C GLY A 34 -9.91 -10.30 -18.42
N ILE A 35 -10.84 -11.19 -18.08
CA ILE A 35 -12.27 -10.92 -18.28
C ILE A 35 -13.10 -11.46 -17.12
N TRP A 36 -14.08 -10.68 -16.66
CA TRP A 36 -15.03 -11.16 -15.67
C TRP A 36 -16.04 -12.12 -16.30
N THR A 37 -16.46 -13.16 -15.60
CA THR A 37 -17.40 -14.17 -16.12
C THR A 37 -18.70 -13.56 -16.68
N ARG A 38 -19.18 -12.45 -16.13
CA ARG A 38 -20.37 -11.74 -16.65
C ARG A 38 -20.08 -10.94 -17.92
N ASP A 39 -18.92 -10.30 -18.00
CA ASP A 39 -18.52 -9.53 -19.18
C ASP A 39 -18.12 -10.47 -20.32
N MET A 40 -17.56 -11.63 -19.99
CA MET A 40 -17.30 -12.72 -20.95
C MET A 40 -18.57 -13.18 -21.64
N LYS A 41 -19.68 -13.31 -20.90
CA LYS A 41 -20.98 -13.64 -21.49
C LYS A 41 -21.52 -12.53 -22.40
N ARG A 42 -21.24 -11.27 -22.08
CA ARG A 42 -21.65 -10.12 -22.91
C ARG A 42 -20.84 -10.04 -24.20
N GLU A 43 -19.56 -10.39 -24.13
CA GLU A 43 -18.62 -10.41 -25.26
C GLU A 43 -18.79 -11.67 -26.13
N LEU A 44 -19.25 -12.77 -25.54
CA LEU A 44 -19.69 -13.93 -26.30
C LEU A 44 -20.95 -13.57 -27.10
N LYS A 45 -20.78 -13.45 -28.41
CA LYS A 45 -21.89 -13.28 -29.37
C LYS A 45 -22.87 -14.47 -29.39
N VAL A 46 -22.60 -15.52 -28.62
CA VAL A 46 -23.41 -16.74 -28.48
C VAL A 46 -24.02 -16.77 -27.09
N ASN A 47 -25.35 -16.84 -27.00
CA ASN A 47 -26.07 -16.91 -25.73
C ASN A 47 -25.98 -18.33 -25.14
N LEU A 48 -24.91 -18.61 -24.40
CA LEU A 48 -24.66 -19.92 -23.78
C LEU A 48 -25.34 -20.03 -22.40
N PRO A 49 -25.94 -21.19 -22.05
CA PRO A 49 -26.46 -21.44 -20.71
C PRO A 49 -25.38 -21.41 -19.63
N ASP A 50 -25.72 -20.87 -18.45
CA ASP A 50 -24.84 -20.72 -17.29
C ASP A 50 -24.16 -22.02 -16.84
N ASN A 51 -24.87 -23.14 -16.96
CA ASN A 51 -24.36 -24.47 -16.59
C ASN A 51 -23.21 -24.93 -17.50
N ILE A 52 -23.27 -24.58 -18.79
CA ILE A 52 -22.22 -24.95 -19.76
C ILE A 52 -21.01 -24.05 -19.53
N VAL A 53 -21.22 -22.74 -19.36
CA VAL A 53 -20.15 -21.78 -19.10
C VAL A 53 -19.37 -22.15 -17.84
N THR A 54 -20.06 -22.47 -16.73
CA THR A 54 -19.41 -22.85 -15.47
C THR A 54 -18.68 -24.20 -15.56
N LYS A 55 -19.22 -25.19 -16.29
CA LYS A 55 -18.52 -26.46 -16.56
C LYS A 55 -17.28 -26.26 -17.42
N SER A 56 -17.38 -25.48 -18.49
CA SER A 56 -16.26 -25.19 -19.39
C SER A 56 -15.15 -24.42 -18.69
N ILE A 57 -15.47 -23.43 -17.84
CA ILE A 57 -14.47 -22.72 -17.04
C ILE A 57 -13.73 -23.69 -16.10
N LYS A 58 -14.46 -24.56 -15.39
CA LYS A 58 -13.83 -25.56 -14.51
C LYS A 58 -12.97 -26.57 -15.28
N SER A 59 -13.44 -27.02 -16.43
CA SER A 59 -12.69 -27.91 -17.33
C SER A 59 -11.40 -27.24 -17.82
N LEU A 60 -11.48 -25.98 -18.25
CA LEU A 60 -10.33 -25.19 -18.70
C LEU A 60 -9.36 -24.84 -17.56
N GLN A 61 -9.85 -24.68 -16.33
CA GLN A 61 -9.02 -24.53 -15.12
C GLN A 61 -8.30 -25.85 -14.78
N ASN A 62 -9.02 -26.98 -14.81
CA ASN A 62 -8.44 -28.30 -14.57
C ASN A 62 -7.38 -28.68 -15.63
N LYS A 63 -7.57 -28.23 -16.87
CA LYS A 63 -6.60 -28.36 -17.97
C LYS A 63 -5.45 -27.34 -17.89
N SER A 64 -5.43 -26.47 -16.87
CA SER A 64 -4.45 -25.41 -16.66
C SER A 64 -4.27 -24.47 -17.86
N LEU A 65 -5.36 -24.21 -18.60
CA LEU A 65 -5.37 -23.26 -19.71
C LEU A 65 -5.76 -21.85 -19.26
N ILE A 66 -6.55 -21.75 -18.19
CA ILE A 66 -7.03 -20.49 -17.62
C ILE A 66 -6.74 -20.45 -16.12
N LYS A 67 -6.28 -19.30 -15.64
CA LYS A 67 -6.10 -18.97 -14.21
C LYS A 67 -7.11 -17.94 -13.75
N GLU A 68 -7.52 -18.04 -12.49
CA GLU A 68 -8.38 -17.06 -11.84
C GLU A 68 -7.48 -16.01 -11.18
N VAL A 69 -7.59 -14.76 -11.62
CA VAL A 69 -6.87 -13.61 -11.07
C VAL A 69 -7.86 -12.73 -10.32
N VAL A 70 -7.55 -12.44 -9.06
CA VAL A 70 -8.33 -11.50 -8.26
C VAL A 70 -7.90 -10.09 -8.62
N ASN A 71 -8.86 -9.23 -8.98
CA ASN A 71 -8.58 -7.84 -9.28
C ASN A 71 -8.47 -7.02 -7.99
N ILE A 72 -7.39 -6.28 -7.84
CA ILE A 72 -7.11 -5.45 -6.65
C ILE A 72 -8.08 -4.30 -6.47
N HIS A 73 -8.58 -3.73 -7.57
CA HIS A 73 -9.61 -2.69 -7.53
C HIS A 73 -10.98 -3.25 -7.13
N ASN A 74 -11.23 -4.54 -7.38
CA ASN A 74 -12.52 -5.19 -7.12
C ASN A 74 -12.32 -6.62 -6.58
N LYS A 75 -12.00 -6.74 -5.28
CA LYS A 75 -11.79 -8.03 -4.59
C LYS A 75 -12.96 -9.02 -4.71
N GLY A 76 -14.16 -8.56 -5.03
CA GLY A 76 -15.35 -9.39 -5.23
C GLY A 76 -15.53 -9.96 -6.64
N LYS A 77 -14.78 -9.49 -7.65
CA LYS A 77 -14.89 -9.94 -9.05
C LYS A 77 -13.66 -10.75 -9.43
N LYS A 78 -13.88 -12.04 -9.64
CA LYS A 78 -12.87 -12.98 -10.15
C LYS A 78 -12.70 -12.79 -11.66
N HIS A 79 -11.53 -12.33 -12.09
CA HIS A 79 -11.19 -12.22 -13.51
C HIS A 79 -10.55 -13.54 -13.98
N LEU A 80 -10.93 -14.00 -15.16
CA LEU A 80 -10.34 -15.16 -15.81
C LEU A 80 -9.30 -14.67 -16.81
N MET A 81 -8.14 -15.31 -16.82
CA MET A 81 -7.05 -14.97 -17.73
C MET A 81 -6.37 -16.24 -18.23
N ALA A 82 -5.90 -16.26 -19.47
CA ALA A 82 -5.17 -17.42 -19.96
C ALA A 82 -3.83 -17.55 -19.21
N VAL A 83 -3.39 -18.79 -18.99
CA VAL A 83 -2.16 -19.07 -18.21
C VAL A 83 -0.91 -18.47 -18.86
N GLU A 84 -0.92 -18.36 -20.19
CA GLU A 84 0.13 -17.76 -21.01
C GLU A 84 0.37 -16.26 -20.79
N PHE A 85 -0.58 -15.53 -20.17
CA PHE A 85 -0.43 -14.09 -19.91
C PHE A 85 -0.07 -13.82 -18.44
N GLU A 86 0.79 -12.84 -18.20
CA GLU A 86 1.04 -12.31 -16.85
C GLU A 86 0.07 -11.15 -16.56
N PRO A 87 -0.48 -11.07 -15.34
CA PRO A 87 -1.47 -10.05 -15.03
C PRO A 87 -0.83 -8.65 -15.09
N SER A 88 -1.49 -7.71 -15.77
CA SER A 88 -0.99 -6.34 -15.88
C SER A 88 -0.81 -5.70 -14.49
N LYS A 89 0.08 -4.70 -14.38
CA LYS A 89 0.35 -3.98 -13.13
C LYS A 89 -0.90 -3.30 -12.54
N GLU A 90 -1.90 -3.04 -13.37
CA GLU A 90 -3.19 -2.47 -12.95
C GLU A 90 -4.10 -3.48 -12.24
N ILE A 91 -3.96 -4.77 -12.56
CA ILE A 91 -4.75 -5.86 -11.98
C ILE A 91 -4.00 -6.55 -10.84
N SER A 92 -2.69 -6.70 -10.99
CA SER A 92 -1.77 -7.24 -9.98
C SER A 92 -1.28 -6.19 -8.99
N GLY A 93 -1.56 -4.90 -9.21
CA GLY A 93 -1.25 -3.80 -8.28
C GLY A 93 0.24 -3.57 -8.04
N GLY A 94 1.09 -4.25 -8.81
CA GLY A 94 2.54 -4.19 -8.70
C GLY A 94 3.11 -5.06 -7.58
N ALA A 95 4.42 -4.93 -7.34
CA ALA A 95 5.16 -5.80 -6.40
C ALA A 95 4.76 -5.65 -4.92
N TRP A 96 3.82 -4.76 -4.60
CA TRP A 96 3.30 -4.57 -3.25
C TRP A 96 2.15 -5.51 -2.91
N TYR A 97 1.63 -6.25 -3.90
CA TYR A 97 0.49 -7.13 -3.73
C TYR A 97 0.87 -8.59 -3.92
N SER A 98 0.48 -9.40 -2.95
CA SER A 98 0.58 -10.86 -2.97
C SER A 98 -0.84 -11.41 -2.95
N GLU A 99 -1.18 -12.24 -3.95
CA GLU A 99 -2.46 -12.95 -4.03
C GLU A 99 -3.71 -12.04 -3.92
N GLY A 100 -3.65 -10.82 -4.45
CA GLY A 100 -4.77 -9.87 -4.42
C GLY A 100 -4.94 -9.11 -3.09
N SER A 101 -3.97 -9.23 -2.19
CA SER A 101 -3.89 -8.46 -0.95
C SER A 101 -2.61 -7.61 -0.92
N LEU A 102 -2.70 -6.39 -0.37
CA LEU A 102 -1.54 -5.54 -0.18
C LEU A 102 -0.69 -6.12 0.96
N ASP A 103 0.56 -6.43 0.66
CA ASP A 103 1.49 -6.99 1.64
C ASP A 103 2.02 -5.88 2.55
N THR A 104 1.22 -5.56 3.56
CA THR A 104 1.57 -4.54 4.56
C THR A 104 2.79 -4.92 5.40
N GLU A 105 3.05 -6.22 5.59
CA GLU A 105 4.21 -6.70 6.33
C GLU A 105 5.48 -6.47 5.52
N PHE A 106 5.47 -6.83 4.24
CA PHE A 106 6.56 -6.54 3.31
C PHE A 106 6.85 -5.04 3.24
N ILE A 107 5.83 -4.19 3.05
CA ILE A 107 5.99 -2.73 3.04
C ILE A 107 6.64 -2.24 4.35
N LYS A 108 6.20 -2.76 5.50
CA LYS A 108 6.73 -2.39 6.81
C LYS A 108 8.21 -2.80 6.95
N VAL A 109 8.59 -3.98 6.47
CA VAL A 109 9.98 -4.44 6.46
C VAL A 109 10.84 -3.56 5.56
N VAL A 110 10.39 -3.24 4.35
CA VAL A 110 11.12 -2.34 3.44
C VAL A 110 11.28 -0.94 4.07
N LYS A 111 10.20 -0.38 4.63
CA LYS A 111 10.23 0.90 5.38
C LYS A 111 11.27 0.86 6.50
N SER A 112 11.26 -0.19 7.33
CA SER A 112 12.21 -0.35 8.43
C SER A 112 13.65 -0.42 7.93
N GLN A 113 13.90 -1.14 6.83
CA GLN A 113 15.23 -1.23 6.24
C GLN A 113 15.72 0.10 5.69
N CYS A 114 14.86 0.86 4.99
CA CYS A 114 15.18 2.21 4.53
C CYS A 114 15.59 3.12 5.69
N LEU A 115 14.83 3.09 6.79
CA LEU A 115 15.12 3.88 7.98
C LEU A 115 16.45 3.51 8.62
N LYS A 116 16.73 2.21 8.78
CA LYS A 116 18.01 1.72 9.32
C LYS A 116 19.19 2.23 8.50
N GLN A 117 19.08 2.22 7.17
CA GLN A 117 20.14 2.74 6.30
C GLN A 117 20.32 4.26 6.44
N ILE A 118 19.23 5.03 6.46
CA ILE A 118 19.28 6.48 6.64
C ILE A 118 19.89 6.84 8.00
N ILE A 119 19.56 6.11 9.06
CA ILE A 119 20.16 6.29 10.39
C ILE A 119 21.67 6.00 10.35
N LYS A 120 22.09 4.93 9.67
CA LYS A 120 23.51 4.54 9.56
C LYS A 120 24.35 5.54 8.78
N VAL A 121 23.81 6.06 7.67
CA VAL A 121 24.53 6.97 6.75
C VAL A 121 24.32 8.46 7.11
N LYS A 122 23.38 8.77 8.02
CA LYS A 122 22.89 10.11 8.41
C LYS A 122 22.15 10.88 7.31
N VAL A 123 22.66 10.85 6.08
CA VAL A 123 22.07 11.47 4.89
C VAL A 123 22.10 10.49 3.74
N ALA A 124 20.95 10.22 3.11
CA ALA A 124 20.84 9.30 1.98
C ALA A 124 20.15 9.94 0.78
N THR A 125 20.62 9.66 -0.43
CA THR A 125 19.94 10.02 -1.68
C THR A 125 19.00 8.90 -2.12
N LEU A 126 18.07 9.20 -3.03
CA LEU A 126 17.18 8.17 -3.61
C LEU A 126 17.98 7.02 -4.26
N GLU A 127 19.07 7.35 -4.95
CA GLU A 127 20.02 6.38 -5.52
C GLU A 127 20.70 5.57 -4.41
N GLY A 128 21.21 6.23 -3.38
CA GLY A 128 21.86 5.56 -2.25
C GLY A 128 20.91 4.63 -1.49
N ILE A 129 19.63 4.97 -1.37
CA ILE A 129 18.61 4.11 -0.78
C ILE A 129 18.34 2.91 -1.69
N SER A 130 18.13 3.13 -2.99
CA SER A 130 17.90 2.05 -3.97
C SER A 130 19.07 1.05 -4.01
N ASP A 131 20.31 1.55 -4.03
CA ASP A 131 21.51 0.71 -4.04
C ASP A 131 21.71 -0.02 -2.71
N SER A 132 21.34 0.60 -1.59
CA SER A 132 21.42 -0.04 -0.28
C SER A 132 20.37 -1.14 -0.09
N ILE A 133 19.19 -0.98 -0.68
CA ILE A 133 18.17 -2.03 -0.73
C ILE A 133 18.68 -3.21 -1.56
N LYS A 134 19.24 -2.95 -2.75
CA LYS A 134 19.84 -4.00 -3.60
C LYS A 134 20.97 -4.74 -2.90
N ARG A 135 21.90 -4.02 -2.26
CA ARG A 135 23.02 -4.60 -1.50
C ARG A 135 22.57 -5.38 -0.27
N SER A 136 21.48 -4.98 0.36
CA SER A 136 20.95 -5.69 1.52
C SER A 136 20.40 -7.07 1.16
N GLY A 137 20.10 -7.34 -0.12
CA GLY A 137 19.58 -8.63 -0.59
C GLY A 137 18.31 -9.08 0.14
N ALA A 138 17.60 -8.15 0.80
CA ALA A 138 16.55 -8.46 1.76
C ALA A 138 15.29 -9.02 1.10
N PHE A 139 15.18 -8.89 -0.22
CA PHE A 139 13.99 -9.27 -0.97
C PHE A 139 14.39 -10.02 -2.24
N LYS A 140 13.65 -11.07 -2.55
CA LYS A 140 13.77 -11.84 -3.80
C LYS A 140 13.25 -11.05 -5.01
N VAL A 141 12.51 -9.96 -4.77
CA VAL A 141 11.89 -9.11 -5.79
C VAL A 141 12.73 -7.86 -6.01
N ASP A 142 13.12 -7.61 -7.26
CA ASP A 142 13.83 -6.40 -7.65
C ASP A 142 12.93 -5.17 -7.50
N LEU A 143 13.21 -4.37 -6.47
CA LEU A 143 12.54 -3.09 -6.24
C LEU A 143 13.00 -2.05 -7.27
N THR A 144 12.05 -1.54 -8.03
CA THR A 144 12.29 -0.47 -9.02
C THR A 144 12.55 0.88 -8.33
N LYS A 145 13.13 1.82 -9.09
CA LYS A 145 13.36 3.20 -8.60
C LYS A 145 12.06 3.89 -8.15
N GLN A 146 10.98 3.70 -8.90
CA GLN A 146 9.65 4.25 -8.58
C GLN A 146 9.10 3.72 -7.26
N GLN A 147 9.19 2.41 -7.04
CA GLN A 147 8.76 1.79 -5.79
C GLN A 147 9.55 2.29 -4.58
N THR A 148 10.86 2.51 -4.76
CA THR A 148 11.70 3.11 -3.72
C THR A 148 11.26 4.54 -3.41
N GLU A 149 10.94 5.33 -4.44
CA GLU A 149 10.43 6.69 -4.29
C GLU A 149 9.10 6.73 -3.52
N GLU A 150 8.16 5.86 -3.85
CA GLU A 150 6.87 5.75 -3.15
C GLU A 150 7.04 5.47 -1.66
N ILE A 151 7.93 4.53 -1.31
CA ILE A 151 8.22 4.22 0.10
C ILE A 151 8.84 5.41 0.81
N VAL A 152 9.81 6.07 0.16
CA VAL A 152 10.48 7.23 0.74
C VAL A 152 9.49 8.38 0.94
N ARG A 153 8.62 8.66 -0.05
CA ARG A 153 7.52 9.62 0.10
C ARG A 153 6.60 9.24 1.26
N ALA A 154 6.24 7.96 1.40
CA ALA A 154 5.44 7.49 2.53
C ALA A 154 6.16 7.71 3.87
N LEU A 155 7.47 7.50 3.96
CA LEU A 155 8.26 7.77 5.17
C LEU A 155 8.36 9.27 5.49
N VAL A 156 8.39 10.14 4.47
CA VAL A 156 8.32 11.60 4.65
C VAL A 156 6.95 12.00 5.20
N LEU A 157 5.86 11.44 4.64
CA LEU A 157 4.49 11.67 5.13
C LEU A 157 4.29 11.15 6.57
N ASP A 158 4.91 10.02 6.90
CA ASP A 158 4.94 9.47 8.26
C ASP A 158 5.85 10.29 9.20
N ASN A 159 6.49 11.36 8.72
CA ASN A 159 7.41 12.25 9.43
C ASN A 159 8.60 11.52 10.10
N GLN A 160 9.01 10.39 9.53
CA GLN A 160 10.15 9.60 10.03
C GLN A 160 11.47 10.06 9.39
N ILE A 161 11.38 10.64 8.19
CA ILE A 161 12.50 11.22 7.44
C ILE A 161 12.10 12.60 6.91
N MET A 162 13.09 13.44 6.67
CA MET A 162 12.90 14.79 6.12
C MET A 162 13.62 14.90 4.77
N GLU A 163 12.90 15.41 3.77
CA GLU A 163 13.48 15.80 2.49
C GLU A 163 14.24 17.12 2.65
N VAL A 164 15.52 17.14 2.27
CA VAL A 164 16.42 18.29 2.38
C VAL A 164 17.22 18.42 1.09
N LYS A 165 17.41 19.64 0.62
CA LYS A 165 18.33 19.92 -0.49
C LYS A 165 19.75 20.05 0.04
N SER A 166 20.71 19.39 -0.61
CA SER A 166 22.12 19.49 -0.25
C SER A 166 22.59 20.94 -0.30
N ASN A 167 23.17 21.41 0.80
CA ASN A 167 23.82 22.72 0.92
C ASN A 167 25.33 22.66 0.62
N GLY A 168 25.86 21.48 0.25
CA GLY A 168 27.27 21.29 -0.11
C GLY A 168 28.27 21.39 1.05
N SER A 169 27.81 21.43 2.31
CA SER A 169 28.68 21.64 3.46
C SER A 169 28.32 20.73 4.63
N GLY A 170 29.32 20.19 5.33
CA GLY A 170 29.14 19.28 6.47
C GLY A 170 28.67 17.88 6.08
N GLU A 171 27.50 17.46 6.56
CA GLU A 171 26.95 16.10 6.33
C GLU A 171 26.54 15.83 4.87
N PHE A 172 26.65 16.84 4.00
CA PHE A 172 26.30 16.79 2.57
C PHE A 172 27.52 16.75 1.63
N THR A 173 28.74 16.55 2.14
CA THR A 173 29.99 16.59 1.35
C THR A 173 30.01 15.60 0.17
N ASN A 174 29.36 14.45 0.30
CA ASN A 174 29.29 13.43 -0.77
C ASN A 174 28.16 13.67 -1.78
N ILE A 175 27.41 14.79 -1.69
CA ILE A 175 26.22 15.03 -2.50
C ILE A 175 26.30 16.41 -3.17
N PRO A 176 26.19 16.49 -4.51
CA PRO A 176 26.23 17.76 -5.22
C PRO A 176 25.15 18.73 -4.72
N VAL A 177 25.53 20.01 -4.64
CA VAL A 177 24.69 21.10 -4.13
C VAL A 177 23.38 21.15 -4.91
N GLY A 178 22.26 21.25 -4.19
CA GLY A 178 20.91 21.29 -4.76
C GLY A 178 20.26 19.92 -5.02
N LYS A 179 20.98 18.80 -4.88
CA LYS A 179 20.37 17.46 -5.02
C LYS A 179 19.50 17.14 -3.80
N VAL A 180 18.36 16.50 -4.06
CA VAL A 180 17.40 16.08 -3.03
C VAL A 180 17.95 14.89 -2.24
N CYS A 181 17.93 15.03 -0.92
CA CYS A 181 18.45 14.07 0.05
C CYS A 181 17.43 13.84 1.15
N TYR A 182 17.56 12.72 1.84
CA TYR A 182 16.72 12.33 2.95
C TYR A 182 17.59 12.16 4.18
N LYS A 183 17.23 12.83 5.27
CA LYS A 183 17.85 12.65 6.57
C LYS A 183 16.84 12.12 7.57
N ASN A 184 17.31 11.38 8.57
CA ASN A 184 16.46 11.00 9.67
C ASN A 184 16.03 12.27 10.44
N VAL A 185 14.78 12.32 10.90
CA VAL A 185 14.33 13.36 11.84
C VAL A 185 15.03 13.09 13.16
N SER A 186 16.21 13.69 13.32
CA SER A 186 17.09 13.46 14.46
C SER A 186 16.37 13.85 15.75
N LYS A 187 16.19 12.90 16.68
CA LYS A 187 15.71 13.16 18.06
C LYS A 187 16.63 14.08 18.90
N GLY A 188 17.67 14.68 18.32
CA GLY A 188 18.75 15.34 19.07
C GLY A 188 19.32 16.62 18.47
N GLY A 189 18.64 17.30 17.55
CA GLY A 189 19.13 18.57 17.02
C GLY A 189 18.06 19.37 16.31
N GLY A 190 17.38 20.26 17.04
CA GLY A 190 16.53 21.32 16.46
C GLY A 190 15.25 20.89 15.74
N GLY A 191 14.82 19.64 15.87
CA GLY A 191 13.62 19.13 15.23
C GLY A 191 13.25 17.76 15.79
N GLY A 192 12.84 17.74 17.05
CA GLY A 192 12.28 16.52 17.64
C GLY A 192 11.03 16.09 16.89
N GLU A 193 10.68 14.80 17.06
CA GLU A 193 9.29 14.32 17.07
C GLU A 193 8.35 15.49 17.43
N PRO A 194 7.20 15.71 16.77
CA PRO A 194 6.28 16.72 17.24
C PRO A 194 5.97 16.34 18.68
N LYS A 195 6.67 16.97 19.63
CA LYS A 195 6.37 16.89 21.05
C LYS A 195 4.92 17.27 21.00
N THR A 196 4.03 16.32 21.28
CA THR A 196 2.60 16.57 21.35
C THR A 196 2.50 17.91 22.05
N GLY A 197 2.13 18.96 21.29
CA GLY A 197 2.38 20.32 21.74
C GLY A 197 1.81 20.43 23.15
N SER A 198 2.38 21.25 24.04
CA SER A 198 1.85 21.35 25.41
C SER A 198 0.30 21.48 25.40
N LEU A 199 -0.23 22.16 24.39
CA LEU A 199 -1.65 22.29 24.06
C LEU A 199 -2.36 21.03 23.56
N ALA A 200 -1.72 20.11 22.83
CA ALA A 200 -2.30 18.83 22.43
C ALA A 200 -2.44 17.85 23.61
N SER A 201 -1.80 18.12 24.74
CA SER A 201 -1.97 17.36 25.98
C SER A 201 -3.10 17.90 26.89
N VAL A 202 -3.69 19.05 26.56
CA VAL A 202 -4.69 19.76 27.37
C VAL A 202 -5.93 20.05 26.51
N PRO A 203 -7.16 19.96 27.04
CA PRO A 203 -8.39 20.16 26.25
C PRO A 203 -8.47 21.54 25.59
N CYS A 204 -7.72 22.54 26.09
CA CYS A 204 -7.66 23.88 25.53
C CYS A 204 -7.07 23.93 24.11
N GLY A 205 -6.18 23.00 23.72
CA GLY A 205 -5.52 23.03 22.41
C GLY A 205 -6.45 22.74 21.22
N VAL A 206 -7.62 22.17 21.48
CA VAL A 206 -8.67 21.89 20.48
C VAL A 206 -9.98 22.61 20.80
N CYS A 207 -9.98 23.52 21.77
CA CYS A 207 -11.18 24.20 22.23
C CYS A 207 -11.66 25.21 21.17
N PRO A 208 -12.86 25.06 20.60
CA PRO A 208 -13.36 25.99 19.56
C PRO A 208 -13.66 27.39 20.11
N GLN A 209 -13.84 27.52 21.43
CA GLN A 209 -14.20 28.77 22.10
C GLN A 209 -13.03 29.38 22.87
N ILE A 210 -11.79 28.96 22.60
CA ILE A 210 -10.61 29.43 23.32
C ILE A 210 -10.43 30.95 23.24
N ASN A 211 -10.81 31.55 22.10
CA ASN A 211 -10.66 32.99 21.85
C ASN A 211 -11.59 33.87 22.71
N ILE A 212 -12.68 33.30 23.24
CA ILE A 212 -13.63 34.03 24.10
C ILE A 212 -13.61 33.53 25.55
N CYS A 213 -12.64 32.66 25.88
CA CYS A 213 -12.47 32.11 27.21
C CYS A 213 -11.66 33.09 28.07
N THR A 214 -12.32 33.73 29.05
CA THR A 214 -11.68 34.70 29.96
C THR A 214 -12.03 34.37 31.42
N PRO A 215 -11.16 34.67 32.40
CA PRO A 215 -11.41 34.33 33.81
C PRO A 215 -12.76 34.81 34.36
N ASP A 216 -13.22 35.97 33.88
CA ASP A 216 -14.44 36.66 34.33
C ASP A 216 -15.54 36.71 33.24
N GLY A 217 -15.37 35.95 32.15
CA GLY A 217 -16.32 35.88 31.05
C GLY A 217 -17.41 34.83 31.24
N VAL A 218 -18.40 34.84 30.34
CA VAL A 218 -19.46 33.81 30.27
C VAL A 218 -18.87 32.41 30.07
N ILE A 219 -17.78 32.33 29.30
CA ILE A 219 -16.95 31.12 29.18
C ILE A 219 -15.69 31.37 30.00
N SER A 220 -15.58 30.71 31.14
CA SER A 220 -14.44 30.84 32.05
C SER A 220 -13.71 29.51 32.25
N PRO A 221 -12.37 29.52 32.35
CA PRO A 221 -11.61 28.32 32.72
C PRO A 221 -12.09 27.72 34.06
N LYS A 222 -12.54 28.56 35.00
CA LYS A 222 -12.98 28.15 36.34
C LYS A 222 -14.26 27.32 36.32
N THR A 223 -15.16 27.59 35.37
CA THR A 223 -16.46 26.91 35.22
C THR A 223 -16.48 25.96 34.02
N CYS A 224 -15.31 25.71 33.40
CA CYS A 224 -15.21 24.93 32.17
C CYS A 224 -15.46 23.43 32.41
N VAL A 225 -16.57 22.93 31.85
CA VAL A 225 -16.96 21.51 31.93
C VAL A 225 -15.92 20.60 31.28
N TYR A 226 -15.30 21.02 30.16
CA TYR A 226 -14.29 20.23 29.46
C TYR A 226 -13.01 20.08 30.27
N TYR A 227 -12.57 21.15 30.94
CA TYR A 227 -11.39 21.13 31.79
C TYR A 227 -11.61 20.22 33.01
N THR A 228 -12.75 20.37 33.69
CA THR A 228 -13.12 19.55 34.85
C THR A 228 -13.16 18.05 34.53
N LYS A 229 -13.78 17.68 33.40
CA LYS A 229 -13.82 16.27 32.94
C LYS A 229 -12.44 15.72 32.62
N TRP A 230 -11.59 16.52 31.97
CA TRP A 230 -10.23 16.13 31.63
C TRP A 230 -9.34 15.95 32.87
N GLU A 231 -9.44 16.84 33.85
CA GLU A 231 -8.73 16.70 35.13
C GLU A 231 -9.15 15.42 35.86
N ALA A 232 -10.46 15.14 35.93
CA ALA A 232 -10.98 13.92 36.54
C ALA A 232 -10.44 12.65 35.84
N PHE A 233 -10.42 12.62 34.51
CA PHE A 233 -9.88 11.51 33.74
C PHE A 233 -8.37 11.31 33.99
N ARG A 234 -7.60 12.40 34.01
CA ARG A 234 -6.15 12.35 34.25
C ARG A 234 -5.81 11.89 35.68
N LEU A 235 -6.62 12.28 36.66
CA LEU A 235 -6.50 11.79 38.04
C LEU A 235 -6.83 10.29 38.15
N TRP A 236 -7.84 9.82 37.39
CA TRP A 236 -8.18 8.40 37.31
C TRP A 236 -7.04 7.55 36.69
N GLU A 237 -6.41 8.01 35.60
CA GLU A 237 -5.25 7.31 34.99
C GLU A 237 -4.03 7.24 35.91
N LYS A 238 -3.81 8.27 36.74
CA LYS A 238 -2.70 8.29 37.69
C LYS A 238 -2.95 7.44 38.93
N GLN A 239 -4.17 6.95 39.16
CA GLN A 239 -4.38 6.00 40.23
C GLN A 239 -3.67 4.69 39.88
N PRO A 240 -2.87 4.11 40.80
CA PRO A 240 -2.34 2.79 40.57
C PRO A 240 -3.52 1.86 40.32
N ARG A 241 -3.51 1.15 39.18
CA ARG A 241 -4.48 0.09 38.87
C ARG A 241 -4.35 -0.96 39.97
N LYS A 242 -5.02 -0.77 41.11
CA LYS A 242 -5.20 -1.82 42.10
C LYS A 242 -5.92 -2.92 41.35
N ARG A 243 -5.24 -4.05 41.17
CA ARG A 243 -5.77 -5.28 40.58
C ARG A 243 -7.15 -5.56 41.18
N TRP A 244 -8.20 -5.21 40.47
CA TRP A 244 -9.53 -5.75 40.70
C TRP A 244 -9.56 -7.16 40.11
N TRP A 245 -8.79 -8.05 40.73
CA TRP A 245 -8.87 -9.49 40.57
C TRP A 245 -8.80 -10.10 41.96
N THR A 246 -9.86 -9.94 42.75
CA THR A 246 -10.20 -10.91 43.79
C THR A 246 -11.62 -10.67 44.29
N LYS A 247 -12.40 -11.76 44.26
CA LYS A 247 -13.70 -11.98 44.92
C LYS A 247 -14.95 -11.45 44.21
N ARG A 248 -15.33 -12.14 43.12
CA ARG A 248 -16.68 -12.74 43.07
C ARG A 248 -16.53 -14.23 43.41
N LYS A 249 -16.81 -14.57 44.66
CA LYS A 249 -17.35 -15.88 45.05
C LYS A 249 -18.79 -15.61 45.44
#